data_AF-A0A2A4MM48-F1
#
_entry.id   AF-A0A2A4MM48-F1
#
_cell.length_a   1.000
_cell.length_b   1.000
_cell.length_c   1.000
_cell.angle_alpha   90.00
_cell.angle_beta   90.00
_cell.angle_gamma   90.00
#
_symmetry.space_group_name_H-M   'P 1'
#
loop_
_entity.id
_entity.type
_entity.pdbx_description
1 polymer ?
#
loop_
_entity_poly.entity_id
_entity_poly.type
_entity_poly.pdbx_seq_one_letter_code
_entity_poly.pdbx_strand_id
1 'polypeptide(L)'
;MTEYMQSLPDGWTIYLWMVAAGGIIIAAIFGLRWAYKNEQFDEDIKYVVFDDNDKDKMSKEDFAKAQEVNAAQEKRRTEVLAEQKAARQAKQGL
;
A
#
# COMPACT_ATOMS: atom_id res chain seq x y z
N MET A 1 8.20 -6.86 -40.62
CA MET A 1 7.99 -5.92 -39.50
C MET A 1 8.44 -4.52 -39.87
N THR A 2 9.66 -4.32 -40.36
CA THR A 2 10.19 -2.99 -40.72
C THR A 2 9.40 -2.30 -41.84
N GLU A 3 9.07 -3.00 -42.94
CA GLU A 3 8.21 -2.46 -44.02
C GLU A 3 6.79 -2.11 -43.53
N TYR A 4 6.23 -2.93 -42.64
CA TYR A 4 4.92 -2.68 -42.04
C TYR A 4 4.94 -1.42 -41.16
N MET A 5 5.98 -1.25 -40.33
CA MET A 5 6.13 -0.06 -39.49
C MET A 5 6.35 1.23 -40.31
N GLN A 6 6.94 1.13 -41.50
CA GLN A 6 7.13 2.25 -42.44
C GLN A 6 5.86 2.56 -43.27
N SER A 7 4.93 1.61 -43.38
CA SER A 7 3.63 1.81 -44.04
C SER A 7 2.58 2.48 -43.15
N LEU A 8 2.83 2.59 -41.84
CA LEU A 8 1.91 3.21 -40.91
C LEU A 8 1.93 4.74 -41.08
N PRO A 9 0.76 5.41 -41.07
CA PRO A 9 0.70 6.86 -41.15
C PRO A 9 1.53 7.52 -40.05
N ASP A 10 2.19 8.61 -40.40
CA ASP A 10 2.95 9.41 -39.43
C ASP A 10 2.06 9.78 -38.25
N GLY A 11 2.52 9.49 -37.03
CA GLY A 11 1.76 9.71 -35.80
C GLY A 11 1.15 8.47 -35.16
N TRP A 12 1.24 7.27 -35.74
CA TRP A 12 0.69 6.06 -35.12
C TRP A 12 1.28 5.73 -33.73
N THR A 13 2.52 6.15 -33.49
CA THR A 13 3.23 5.95 -32.21
C THR A 13 2.50 6.62 -31.04
N ILE A 14 1.73 7.70 -31.26
CA ILE A 14 0.98 8.34 -30.17
C ILE A 14 -0.07 7.39 -29.58
N TYR A 15 -0.69 6.54 -30.39
CA TYR A 15 -1.68 5.59 -29.93
C TYR A 15 -1.07 4.50 -29.05
N LEU A 16 0.16 4.06 -29.37
CA LEU A 16 0.91 3.16 -28.50
C LEU A 16 1.19 3.81 -27.14
N TRP A 17 1.64 5.07 -27.14
CA TRP A 17 1.88 5.80 -25.90
C TRP A 17 0.61 5.98 -25.07
N MET A 18 -0.54 6.23 -25.70
CA MET A 18 -1.82 6.32 -25.01
C MET A 18 -2.22 4.98 -24.36
N VAL A 19 -2.05 3.86 -25.07
CA VAL A 19 -2.33 2.53 -24.52
C VAL A 19 -1.38 2.21 -23.37
N ALA A 20 -0.09 2.53 -23.51
CA ALA A 20 0.90 2.35 -22.45
C ALA A 20 0.56 3.17 -21.21
N ALA A 21 0.21 4.46 -21.39
CA ALA A 21 -0.20 5.33 -20.30
C ALA A 21 -1.47 4.82 -19.58
N GLY A 22 -2.48 4.39 -20.35
CA GLY A 22 -3.69 3.77 -19.78
C GLY A 22 -3.36 2.48 -19.01
N GLY A 23 -2.47 1.64 -19.55
CA GLY A 23 -2.01 0.43 -18.89
C GLY A 23 -1.30 0.69 -17.57
N ILE A 24 -0.44 1.72 -17.52
CA ILE A 24 0.25 2.14 -16.29
C ILE A 24 -0.75 2.58 -15.22
N ILE A 25 -1.75 3.39 -15.58
CA ILE A 25 -2.79 3.84 -14.65
C ILE A 25 -3.57 2.64 -14.09
N ILE A 26 -3.98 1.71 -14.96
CA ILE A 26 -4.70 0.50 -14.55
C ILE A 26 -3.83 -0.33 -13.60
N ALA A 27 -2.57 -0.58 -13.95
CA ALA A 27 -1.63 -1.32 -13.12
C ALA A 27 -1.43 -0.64 -11.75
N ALA A 28 -1.32 0.69 -11.71
CA ALA A 28 -1.22 1.45 -10.48
C ALA A 28 -2.48 1.29 -9.61
N ILE A 29 -3.69 1.37 -10.18
CA ILE A 29 -4.94 1.17 -9.44
C ILE A 29 -4.99 -0.24 -8.81
N PHE A 30 -4.62 -1.28 -9.56
CA PHE A 30 -4.56 -2.64 -9.03
C PHE A 30 -3.49 -2.78 -7.94
N GLY A 31 -2.32 -2.17 -8.13
CA GLY A 31 -1.24 -2.15 -7.15
C GLY A 31 -1.65 -1.46 -5.85
N LEU A 32 -2.26 -0.28 -5.93
CA LEU A 32 -2.79 0.47 -4.78
C LEU A 32 -3.89 -0.34 -4.07
N ARG A 33 -4.84 -0.92 -4.81
CA ARG A 33 -5.90 -1.74 -4.22
C ARG A 33 -5.36 -2.98 -3.52
N TRP A 34 -4.34 -3.62 -4.08
CA TRP A 34 -3.66 -4.76 -3.46
C TRP A 34 -2.90 -4.32 -2.21
N ALA A 35 -2.12 -3.24 -2.28
CA ALA A 35 -1.35 -2.71 -1.16
C ALA A 35 -2.26 -2.31 0.02
N TYR A 36 -3.40 -1.67 -0.26
CA TYR A 36 -4.42 -1.34 0.75
C TYR A 36 -4.98 -2.60 1.43
N LYS A 37 -5.27 -3.65 0.66
CA LYS A 37 -5.80 -4.91 1.22
C LYS A 37 -4.77 -5.74 2.00
N ASN A 38 -3.48 -5.51 1.77
CA ASN A 38 -2.39 -6.26 2.41
C ASN A 38 -1.64 -5.38 3.42
N GLU A 39 -2.28 -4.31 3.90
CA GLU A 39 -1.75 -3.42 4.95
C GLU A 39 -0.33 -2.90 4.61
N GLN A 40 -0.02 -2.67 3.32
CA GLN A 40 1.29 -2.16 2.88
C GLN A 40 1.39 -0.64 2.98
N PHE A 41 0.26 0.06 3.08
CA PHE A 41 0.27 1.49 3.40
C PHE A 41 0.32 1.64 4.91
N ASP A 42 1.49 2.04 5.38
CA ASP A 42 1.69 2.49 6.75
C ASP A 42 1.12 3.90 6.88
N GLU A 43 -0.21 4.00 7.05
CA GLU A 43 -0.91 5.28 7.33
C GLU A 43 -0.42 5.91 8.66
N ASP A 44 0.38 5.18 9.42
CA ASP A 44 0.70 5.46 10.79
C ASP A 44 2.17 5.84 11.01
N ILE A 45 2.98 5.91 9.95
CA ILE A 45 4.37 6.42 10.02
C ILE A 45 4.44 7.82 10.65
N LYS A 46 3.35 8.59 10.56
CA LYS A 46 3.22 9.89 11.20
C LYS A 46 3.08 9.78 12.72
N TYR A 47 2.54 8.68 13.26
CA TYR A 47 2.25 8.49 14.68
C TYR A 47 3.17 7.48 15.38
N VAL A 48 3.83 6.60 14.62
CA VAL A 48 4.84 5.63 15.11
C VAL A 48 6.06 6.32 15.72
N VAL A 49 6.34 7.58 15.35
CA VAL A 49 7.48 8.35 15.87
C VAL A 49 7.14 9.08 17.17
N PHE A 50 5.86 9.18 17.56
CA PHE A 50 5.45 9.95 18.72
C PHE A 50 5.16 9.04 19.92
N ASP A 51 5.91 9.26 20.99
CA ASP A 51 5.73 8.58 22.26
C ASP A 51 5.02 9.48 23.29
N ASP A 52 4.78 8.94 24.50
CA ASP A 52 4.15 9.71 25.59
C ASP A 52 4.94 10.97 25.98
N ASN A 53 6.23 11.06 25.64
CA ASN A 53 7.06 12.24 25.89
C ASN A 53 6.89 13.32 24.81
N ASP A 54 6.27 13.01 23.68
CA ASP A 54 5.98 13.96 22.60
C ASP A 54 4.62 14.65 22.74
N LYS A 55 3.94 14.47 23.87
CA LYS A 55 2.64 15.07 24.18
C LYS A 55 2.61 16.59 24.02
N ASP A 56 3.71 17.27 24.30
CA ASP A 56 3.84 18.73 24.19
C ASP A 56 4.17 19.20 22.75
N LYS A 57 4.46 18.27 21.83
CA LYS A 57 4.80 18.57 20.42
C LYS A 57 3.58 18.50 19.49
N MET A 58 2.40 18.20 20.02
CA MET A 58 1.17 18.08 19.26
C MET A 58 -0.04 18.63 20.03
N SER A 59 -1.13 18.88 19.31
CA SER A 59 -2.38 19.29 19.96
C SER A 59 -2.95 18.13 20.78
N LYS A 60 -3.79 18.43 21.78
CA LYS A 60 -4.46 17.39 22.59
C LYS A 60 -5.33 16.47 21.72
N GLU A 61 -5.90 17.00 20.64
CA GLU A 61 -6.71 16.25 19.68
C GLU A 61 -5.85 15.29 18.84
N ASP A 62 -4.69 15.75 18.37
CA ASP A 62 -3.73 14.91 17.63
C ASP A 62 -3.14 13.82 18.53
N PHE A 63 -2.88 14.12 19.81
CA PHE A 63 -2.38 13.12 20.77
C PHE A 63 -3.41 12.04 21.08
N ALA A 64 -4.68 12.42 21.25
CA ALA A 64 -5.76 11.47 21.44
C ALA A 64 -5.90 10.55 20.23
N LYS A 65 -5.77 11.10 19.02
CA LYS A 65 -5.84 10.32 17.78
C LYS A 65 -4.62 9.41 17.58
N ALA A 66 -3.43 9.87 17.94
CA ALA A 66 -2.22 9.05 17.91
C ALA A 66 -2.33 7.83 18.84
N GLN A 67 -2.86 8.02 20.05
CA GLN A 67 -3.11 6.92 21.00
C GLN A 67 -4.14 5.92 20.48
N GLU A 68 -5.23 6.39 19.88
CA GLU A 68 -6.24 5.52 19.26
C GLU A 68 -5.64 4.67 18.12
N VAL A 69 -4.86 5.30 17.25
CA VAL A 69 -4.20 4.66 16.11
C VAL A 69 -3.15 3.65 16.56
N ASN A 70 -2.31 4.01 17.53
CA ASN A 70 -1.28 3.11 18.07
C ASN A 70 -1.91 1.86 18.72
N ALA A 71 -2.99 2.03 19.49
CA ALA A 71 -3.70 0.90 20.08
C ALA A 71 -4.35 -0.02 19.03
N ALA A 72 -4.91 0.55 17.95
CA ALA A 72 -5.47 -0.22 16.85
C ALA A 72 -4.40 -1.04 16.11
N GLN A 73 -3.22 -0.46 15.87
CA GLN A 73 -2.09 -1.14 15.26
C GLN A 73 -1.52 -2.27 16.11
N GLU A 74 -1.29 -2.05 17.41
CA GLU A 74 -0.78 -3.09 18.31
C GLU A 74 -1.72 -4.30 18.33
N LYS A 75 -3.03 -4.04 18.35
CA LYS A 75 -4.05 -5.08 18.26
C LYS A 75 -3.95 -5.83 16.92
N ARG A 76 -3.91 -5.11 15.79
CA ARG A 76 -3.85 -5.72 14.46
C ARG A 76 -2.57 -6.52 14.25
N ARG A 77 -1.43 -6.03 14.74
CA ARG A 77 -0.15 -6.75 14.77
C ARG A 77 -0.24 -8.05 15.55
N THR A 78 -0.87 -8.01 16.73
CA THR A 78 -1.08 -9.21 17.57
C THR A 78 -1.93 -10.26 16.84
N GLU A 79 -3.01 -9.83 16.19
CA GLU A 79 -3.89 -10.71 15.43
C GLU A 79 -3.19 -11.32 14.20
N VAL A 80 -2.44 -10.53 13.42
CA VAL A 80 -1.65 -11.04 12.28
C VAL A 80 -0.58 -12.03 12.73
N LEU A 81 0.13 -11.76 13.83
CA LEU A 81 1.12 -12.70 14.38
C LEU A 81 0.48 -14.02 14.83
N ALA A 82 -0.72 -13.96 15.42
CA ALA A 82 -1.49 -15.14 15.79
C ALA A 82 -1.93 -15.94 14.55
N GLU A 83 -2.44 -15.28 13.52
CA GLU A 83 -2.83 -15.89 12.24
C GLU A 83 -1.65 -16.54 11.53
N GLN A 84 -0.49 -15.85 11.47
CA GLN A 84 0.74 -16.41 10.89
C GLN A 84 1.24 -17.62 11.68
N LYS A 85 1.17 -17.58 13.02
CA LYS A 85 1.54 -18.70 13.88
C LYS A 85 0.61 -19.90 13.65
N ALA A 86 -0.70 -19.68 13.60
CA ALA A 86 -1.68 -20.73 13.32
C ALA A 86 -1.50 -21.33 11.92
N ALA A 87 -1.29 -20.49 10.90
CA ALA A 87 -1.03 -20.94 9.53
C ALA A 87 0.29 -21.74 9.42
N ARG A 88 1.32 -21.36 10.19
CA ARG A 88 2.58 -22.10 10.26
C ARG A 88 2.41 -23.45 10.94
N GLN A 89 1.63 -23.54 12.02
CA GLN A 89 1.31 -24.79 12.70
C GLN A 89 0.50 -25.73 11.78
N ALA A 90 -0.52 -25.22 11.11
CA ALA A 90 -1.33 -25.99 10.16
C ALA A 90 -0.51 -26.51 8.96
N LYS A 91 0.46 -25.74 8.44
CA LYS A 91 1.39 -26.20 7.39
C LYS A 91 2.41 -27.23 7.89
N GLN A 92 2.71 -27.24 9.19
CA GLN A 92 3.67 -28.18 9.79
C GLN A 92 3.03 -29.49 10.26
N GLY A 93 1.71 -29.67 10.08
CA GLY A 93 1.02 -30.94 10.30
C GLY A 93 0.93 -31.36 11.77
N LEU A 94 0.85 -30.39 12.70
CA LEU A 94 0.49 -30.60 14.10
C LEU A 94 -0.99 -30.27 14.33
#